data_AF-A0A9E1TWH9-F1
#
_entry.id   AF-A0A9E1TWH9-F1
#
_cell.length_a   1.000
_cell.length_b   1.000
_cell.length_c   1.000
_cell.angle_alpha   90.00
_cell.angle_beta   90.00
_cell.angle_gamma   90.00
#
_symmetry.space_group_name_H-M   'P 1'
#
loop_
_entity.id
_entity.type
_entity.pdbx_description
1 polymer ?
#
loop_
_entity_poly.entity_id
_entity_poly.type
_entity_poly.pdbx_seq_one_letter_code
_entity_poly.pdbx_strand_id
1 'polypeptide(L)' 'MGQTPKSDHDFAALSACWDNPTAVLVLEDGTVFPGIGFGASTTNVGEVCFNTSMTGYQE' A
#
# COMPACT_ATOMS: atom_id res chain seq x y z
N MET A 1 -25.06 7.84 -17.70
CA MET A 1 -25.27 8.40 -16.34
C MET A 1 -24.90 7.28 -15.36
N GLY A 2 -23.81 7.28 -14.61
CA GLY A 2 -22.70 8.22 -14.47
C GLY A 2 -21.37 7.58 -14.86
N GLN A 3 -20.43 8.43 -15.22
CA GLN A 3 -19.05 8.06 -15.49
C GLN A 3 -18.42 7.61 -14.16
N THR A 4 -17.91 6.38 -14.09
CA THR A 4 -16.95 6.01 -13.05
C THR A 4 -15.71 6.90 -13.25
N PRO A 5 -15.23 7.58 -12.20
CA PRO A 5 -14.07 8.44 -12.31
C PRO A 5 -12.88 7.57 -12.68
N LYS A 6 -12.27 7.84 -13.84
CA LYS A 6 -10.92 7.38 -14.13
C LYS A 6 -10.00 8.18 -13.22
N SER A 7 -9.73 7.64 -12.04
CA SER A 7 -8.52 7.98 -11.30
C SER A 7 -7.41 7.18 -11.98
N ASP A 8 -6.41 7.84 -12.52
CA ASP A 8 -5.36 7.27 -13.38
C ASP A 8 -4.43 6.25 -12.67
N HIS A 9 -4.81 5.82 -11.45
CA HIS A 9 -4.22 4.71 -10.71
C HIS A 9 -5.25 3.58 -10.62
N ASP A 10 -5.14 2.59 -11.49
CA ASP A 10 -6.03 1.44 -11.58
C ASP A 10 -5.71 0.44 -10.43
N PHE A 11 -6.23 0.70 -9.22
CA PHE A 11 -6.02 -0.15 -8.04
C PHE A 11 -6.51 -1.60 -8.25
N ALA A 12 -7.40 -1.83 -9.21
CA ALA A 12 -7.85 -3.16 -9.62
C ALA A 12 -6.75 -3.96 -10.34
N ALA A 13 -5.83 -3.29 -11.06
CA ALA A 13 -4.72 -3.96 -11.74
C ALA A 13 -3.65 -4.47 -10.76
N LEU A 14 -3.49 -3.81 -9.62
CA LEU A 14 -2.62 -4.27 -8.52
C LEU A 14 -3.14 -5.56 -7.86
N SER A 15 -4.43 -5.86 -7.99
CA SER A 15 -5.03 -7.11 -7.53
C SER A 15 -4.71 -8.32 -8.43
N ALA A 16 -4.13 -8.11 -9.62
CA ALA A 16 -3.87 -9.21 -10.56
C ALA A 16 -2.56 -9.96 -10.26
N CYS A 17 -1.64 -9.37 -9.50
CA CYS A 17 -0.35 -9.99 -9.17
C CYS A 17 -0.26 -10.55 -7.75
N TRP A 18 -1.04 -10.04 -6.79
CA TRP A 18 -1.21 -10.61 -5.44
C TRP A 18 -2.69 -10.97 -5.22
N ASP A 19 -2.97 -12.17 -4.72
CA ASP A 19 -4.33 -12.60 -4.37
C ASP A 19 -4.94 -11.62 -3.34
N ASN A 20 -5.86 -10.77 -3.81
CA ASN A 20 -6.72 -9.90 -3.01
C ASN A 20 -6.02 -9.07 -1.91
N PRO A 21 -5.27 -8.01 -2.27
CA PRO A 21 -4.59 -7.14 -1.31
C PRO A 21 -5.60 -6.47 -0.36
N THR A 22 -5.27 -6.39 0.93
CA THR A 22 -6.10 -5.77 1.98
C THR A 22 -5.55 -4.43 2.47
N ALA A 23 -4.33 -4.06 2.05
CA ALA A 23 -3.67 -2.80 2.37
C ALA A 23 -2.83 -2.30 1.18
N VAL A 24 -2.41 -1.02 1.25
CA VAL A 24 -1.56 -0.39 0.23
C VAL A 24 -0.65 0.66 0.87
N LEU A 25 0.61 0.72 0.43
CA LEU A 25 1.56 1.79 0.72
C LEU A 25 1.73 2.64 -0.54
N VAL A 26 1.49 3.95 -0.42
CA VAL A 26 1.62 4.93 -1.52
C VAL A 26 2.68 5.95 -1.15
N LEU A 27 3.61 6.19 -2.06
CA LEU A 27 4.68 7.19 -1.92
C LEU A 27 4.32 8.48 -2.67
N GLU A 28 4.98 9.59 -2.30
CA GLU A 28 4.71 10.90 -2.89
C GLU A 28 5.02 10.99 -4.40
N ASP A 29 5.91 10.13 -4.89
CA ASP A 29 6.28 10.04 -6.31
C ASP A 29 5.24 9.29 -7.15
N GLY A 30 4.17 8.78 -6.53
CA GLY A 30 3.13 7.98 -7.17
C GLY A 30 3.43 6.49 -7.21
N THR A 31 4.54 6.02 -6.60
CA THR A 31 4.83 4.60 -6.47
C THR A 31 3.83 3.95 -5.50
N VAL A 32 3.27 2.80 -5.91
CA VAL A 32 2.25 2.08 -5.15
C VAL A 32 2.70 0.64 -4.88
N PHE A 33 2.69 0.25 -3.60
CA PHE A 33 2.96 -1.10 -3.14
C PHE A 33 1.68 -1.69 -2.51
N PRO A 34 0.91 -2.53 -3.23
CA PRO A 34 -0.20 -3.28 -2.61
C PRO A 34 0.36 -4.24 -1.55
N GLY A 35 -0.48 -4.77 -0.66
CA GLY A 35 -0.07 -5.73 0.38
C GLY A 35 -1.19 -6.27 1.24
N ILE A 36 -0.82 -7.11 2.22
CA ILE A 36 -1.74 -7.66 3.21
C ILE A 36 -1.53 -6.95 4.55
N GLY A 37 -2.59 -6.31 5.05
CA GLY A 37 -2.56 -5.67 6.37
C GLY A 37 -2.54 -6.72 7.49
N PHE A 38 -1.59 -6.58 8.42
CA PHE A 38 -1.50 -7.44 9.62
C PHE A 38 -1.76 -6.69 10.93
N GLY A 39 -1.68 -5.35 10.91
CA GLY A 39 -1.89 -4.49 12.07
C GLY A 39 -3.32 -3.94 12.17
N ALA A 40 -3.47 -2.81 12.86
CA ALA A 40 -4.74 -2.12 12.95
C ALA A 40 -5.22 -1.60 11.58
N SER A 41 -6.51 -1.77 11.29
CA SER A 41 -7.14 -1.28 10.07
C SER A 41 -7.32 0.24 10.12
N THR A 42 -6.27 0.98 9.76
CA THR A 42 -6.27 2.44 9.71
C THR A 42 -5.45 2.96 8.55
N THR A 43 -5.64 4.23 8.19
CA THR A 43 -4.78 4.97 7.28
C THR A 43 -3.87 5.88 8.10
N ASN A 44 -2.56 5.85 7.82
CA ASN A 44 -1.57 6.73 8.44
C ASN A 44 -0.68 7.34 7.36
N VAL A 45 -0.10 8.51 7.66
CA VAL A 45 0.84 9.22 6.79
C VAL A 45 2.10 9.51 7.60
N GLY A 46 3.27 9.36 6.98
CA GLY A 46 4.56 9.60 7.62
C GLY A 46 5.73 9.43 6.65
N GLU A 47 6.94 9.60 7.18
CA GLU A 47 8.17 9.31 6.45
C GLU A 47 8.42 7.81 6.37
N VAL A 48 8.80 7.32 5.19
CA VAL A 48 9.16 5.92 4.99
C VAL A 48 10.68 5.79 5.14
N CYS A 49 11.11 5.08 6.19
CA CYS A 49 12.52 4.76 6.45
C CYS A 49 12.76 3.25 6.26
N PHE A 50 14.01 2.86 5.98
CA PHE A 50 14.42 1.46 5.96
C PHE A 50 15.57 1.21 6.94
N ASN A 51 15.65 -0.02 7.46
CA ASN A 51 16.73 -0.47 8.35
C ASN A 51 17.28 -1.81 7.85
N THR A 52 18.60 -1.98 7.88
CA THR A 52 19.30 -3.21 7.43
C THR A 52 19.51 -4.24 8.54
N SER A 53 19.13 -3.91 9.78
CA SER A 53 19.15 -4.85 10.90
C SER A 53 18.26 -6.06 10.59
N MET A 54 18.80 -7.25 10.84
CA MET A 54 18.09 -8.51 10.60
C MET A 54 17.30 -9.00 11.83
N THR A 55 17.57 -8.42 13.00
CA THR A 55 17.01 -8.81 14.31
C THR A 55 16.80 -7.59 15.20
N GLY A 56 16.05 -7.74 16.29
CA GLY A 56 15.80 -6.69 17.28
C GLY A 56 14.70 -5.71 16.86
N TYR A 57 13.53 -6.23 16.50
CA TYR A 57 12.40 -5.43 15.98
C TYR A 57 11.49 -4.86 17.08
N GLN A 58 11.62 -5.33 18.31
CA GLN A 58 10.69 -5.01 19.40
C GLN A 58 11.24 -3.92 20.33
N GLU A 59 12.56 -3.87 20.46
CA GLU A 59 13.34 -3.00 21.35
C GLU A 59 13.23 -1.53 20.97
#